data_AF-A0A3M1LJ84-F1
#
_entry.id   AF-A0A3M1LJ84-F1
#
_cell.length_a   1.000
_cell.length_b   1.000
_cell.length_c   1.000
_cell.angle_alpha   90.00
_cell.angle_beta   90.00
_cell.angle_gamma   90.00
#
_symmetry.space_group_name_H-M   'P 1'
#
loop_
_entity.id
_entity.type
_entity.pdbx_description
1 polymer ?
#
loop_
_entity_poly.entity_id
_entity_poly.type
_entity_poly.pdbx_seq_one_letter_code
_entity_poly.pdbx_strand_id
1 'polypeptide(L)'
;RFRRHRQEVIPLLINLVENQSTWSLEARGKGWTPVLAIRLLGYLRADEAAETLVEVVADTGWDAVLFESAILALLALGRAAFPAVADYFRYGQDVETKVALAEVLVNAGRREPETYPWLAALWREATWEQQRRLVAVAFGDLKDRRAVPLLRQALEDPQADDVDQGYVRWALQQLGEPVSPLPERKGFLANLFRGPEVKTPLLGRERLLFDEEQGIYRRARFTVWGEPLCPHCGRPMTWDERERTWVHPHPTTPSAPAKPKRKKKKARKRAKKRKRRR
;
A
#
# COMPACT_ATOMS: atom_id res chain seq x y z
N ARG A 1 -30.55 0.51 -2.58
CA ARG A 1 -30.79 1.37 -1.39
C ARG A 1 -29.56 2.19 -1.03
N PHE A 2 -28.39 1.58 -0.77
CA PHE A 2 -27.15 2.30 -0.40
C PHE A 2 -26.66 3.35 -1.44
N ARG A 3 -26.74 3.06 -2.75
CA ARG A 3 -26.35 4.04 -3.80
C ARG A 3 -27.18 5.34 -3.79
N ARG A 4 -28.45 5.29 -3.34
CA ARG A 4 -29.36 6.45 -3.35
C ARG A 4 -29.02 7.44 -2.24
N HIS A 5 -28.44 6.96 -1.15
CA HIS A 5 -27.99 7.79 -0.03
C HIS A 5 -26.50 8.17 -0.12
N ARG A 6 -25.77 7.70 -1.15
CA ARG A 6 -24.35 8.03 -1.32
C ARG A 6 -24.13 9.55 -1.41
N GLN A 7 -24.96 10.24 -2.16
CA GLN A 7 -24.89 11.70 -2.33
C GLN A 7 -25.28 12.48 -1.05
N GLU A 8 -26.14 11.91 -0.20
CA GLU A 8 -26.52 12.52 1.08
C GLU A 8 -25.45 12.27 2.16
N VAL A 9 -24.80 11.11 2.12
CA VAL A 9 -23.85 10.67 3.16
C VAL A 9 -22.47 11.28 2.95
N ILE A 10 -22.00 11.47 1.71
CA ILE A 10 -20.65 12.00 1.44
C ILE A 10 -20.41 13.36 2.12
N PRO A 11 -21.29 14.38 1.98
CA PRO A 11 -21.09 15.67 2.65
C PRO A 11 -21.04 15.55 4.17
N LEU A 12 -21.84 14.66 4.77
CA LEU A 12 -21.84 14.42 6.21
C LEU A 12 -20.52 13.77 6.67
N LEU A 13 -19.99 12.83 5.88
CA LEU A 13 -18.70 12.21 6.18
C LEU A 13 -17.56 13.23 6.04
N ILE A 14 -17.58 14.08 5.01
CA ILE A 14 -16.59 15.17 4.84
C ILE A 14 -16.63 16.11 6.05
N ASN A 15 -17.80 16.57 6.47
CA ASN A 15 -17.95 17.42 7.66
C ASN A 15 -17.41 16.76 8.94
N LEU A 16 -17.56 15.44 9.09
CA LEU A 16 -16.98 14.71 10.24
C LEU A 16 -15.45 14.67 10.19
N VAL A 17 -14.86 14.66 8.99
CA VAL A 17 -13.41 14.68 8.81
C VAL A 17 -12.85 16.08 9.05
N GLU A 18 -13.48 17.12 8.50
CA GLU A 18 -13.07 18.52 8.65
C GLU A 18 -13.16 19.00 10.11
N ASN A 19 -14.06 18.42 10.90
CA ASN A 19 -14.19 18.78 12.30
C ASN A 19 -13.05 18.20 13.15
N GLN A 20 -11.96 18.97 13.27
CA GLN A 20 -10.79 18.64 14.07
C GLN A 20 -11.09 18.39 15.56
N SER A 21 -12.20 18.93 16.09
CA SER A 21 -12.61 18.64 17.47
C SER A 21 -12.92 17.15 17.70
N THR A 22 -13.14 16.39 16.63
CA THR A 22 -13.43 14.95 16.68
C THR A 22 -12.17 14.08 16.61
N TRP A 23 -11.00 14.67 16.37
CA TRP A 23 -9.74 13.95 16.18
C TRP A 23 -9.11 13.54 17.52
N SER A 24 -9.46 14.25 18.60
CA SER A 24 -8.95 13.97 19.96
C SER A 24 -9.44 12.63 20.52
N LEU A 25 -8.58 11.96 21.29
CA LEU A 25 -8.92 10.77 22.09
C LEU A 25 -10.00 11.05 23.15
N GLU A 26 -10.17 12.32 23.53
CA GLU A 26 -11.19 12.76 24.48
C GLU A 26 -12.55 13.03 23.81
N ALA A 27 -12.57 13.13 22.48
CA ALA A 27 -13.80 13.36 21.74
C ALA A 27 -14.73 12.13 21.79
N ARG A 28 -16.01 12.34 21.47
CA ARG A 28 -16.97 11.25 21.33
C ARG A 28 -16.53 10.31 20.19
N GLY A 29 -16.29 9.04 20.53
CA GLY A 29 -15.69 8.07 19.62
C GLY A 29 -14.16 7.99 19.71
N LYS A 30 -13.53 8.69 20.66
CA LYS A 30 -12.10 8.60 20.98
C LYS A 30 -11.18 8.77 19.76
N GLY A 31 -11.45 9.77 18.92
CA GLY A 31 -10.69 10.00 17.67
C GLY A 31 -11.02 9.05 16.51
N TRP A 32 -11.81 7.99 16.73
CA TRP A 32 -12.10 7.01 15.67
C TRP A 32 -13.18 7.45 14.68
N THR A 33 -14.02 8.41 15.05
CA THR A 33 -15.09 8.92 14.18
C THR A 33 -14.55 9.42 12.83
N PRO A 34 -13.58 10.35 12.77
CA PRO A 34 -12.99 10.79 11.51
C PRO A 34 -12.24 9.67 10.78
N VAL A 35 -11.55 8.76 11.50
CA VAL A 35 -10.89 7.59 10.89
C VAL A 35 -11.87 6.72 10.13
N LEU A 36 -13.03 6.40 10.73
CA LEU A 36 -14.07 5.60 10.10
C LEU A 36 -14.73 6.36 8.94
N ALA A 37 -14.92 7.67 9.07
CA ALA A 37 -15.46 8.50 8.00
C ALA A 37 -14.55 8.50 6.77
N ILE A 38 -13.25 8.70 6.95
CA ILE A 38 -12.23 8.62 5.88
C ILE A 38 -12.27 7.26 5.18
N ARG A 39 -12.27 6.16 5.94
CA ARG A 39 -12.32 4.81 5.37
C ARG A 39 -13.58 4.57 4.55
N LEU A 40 -14.72 5.08 5.02
CA LEU A 40 -15.98 5.02 4.28
C LEU A 40 -15.93 5.88 3.01
N LEU A 41 -15.34 7.08 3.04
CA LEU A 41 -15.14 7.91 1.85
C LEU A 41 -14.31 7.18 0.80
N GLY A 42 -13.21 6.54 1.20
CA GLY A 42 -12.39 5.68 0.33
C GLY A 42 -13.16 4.49 -0.24
N TYR A 43 -13.89 3.76 0.61
CA TYR A 43 -14.73 2.63 0.17
C TYR A 43 -15.82 3.06 -0.81
N LEU A 44 -16.43 4.23 -0.58
CA LEU A 44 -17.44 4.81 -1.44
C LEU A 44 -16.85 5.45 -2.69
N ARG A 45 -15.52 5.61 -2.82
CA ARG A 45 -14.85 6.38 -3.88
C ARG A 45 -15.46 7.78 -4.01
N ALA A 46 -15.52 8.50 -2.90
CA ALA A 46 -16.07 9.86 -2.85
C ALA A 46 -15.05 10.83 -3.46
N ASP A 47 -15.17 11.09 -4.76
CA ASP A 47 -14.25 11.95 -5.51
C ASP A 47 -14.19 13.36 -4.91
N GLU A 48 -15.32 13.84 -4.38
CA GLU A 48 -15.49 15.15 -3.74
C GLU A 48 -14.66 15.31 -2.46
N ALA A 49 -14.20 14.22 -1.85
CA ALA A 49 -13.41 14.25 -0.62
C ALA A 49 -11.90 14.36 -0.88
N ALA A 50 -11.44 14.38 -2.14
CA ALA A 50 -10.00 14.32 -2.45
C ALA A 50 -9.20 15.45 -1.80
N GLU A 51 -9.71 16.68 -1.82
CA GLU A 51 -9.07 17.86 -1.23
C GLU A 51 -8.99 17.73 0.30
N THR A 52 -10.12 17.48 0.96
CA THR A 52 -10.18 17.24 2.42
C THR A 52 -9.23 16.12 2.85
N LEU A 53 -9.11 15.03 2.07
CA LEU A 53 -8.21 13.94 2.40
C LEU A 53 -6.74 14.32 2.24
N VAL A 54 -6.39 15.16 1.27
CA VAL A 54 -5.03 15.72 1.13
C VAL A 54 -4.71 16.65 2.30
N GLU A 55 -5.66 17.48 2.72
CA GLU A 55 -5.53 18.35 3.90
C GLU A 55 -5.32 17.52 5.18
N VAL A 56 -6.06 16.43 5.37
CA VAL A 56 -5.82 15.52 6.51
C VAL A 56 -4.38 14.98 6.51
N VAL A 57 -3.85 14.60 5.34
CA VAL A 57 -2.45 14.13 5.25
C VAL A 57 -1.48 15.26 5.59
N ALA A 58 -1.75 16.50 5.16
CA ALA A 58 -0.91 17.66 5.44
C ALA A 58 -0.95 18.11 6.91
N ASP A 59 -2.11 17.98 7.57
CA ASP A 59 -2.34 18.39 8.95
C ASP A 59 -1.98 17.31 9.98
N THR A 60 -1.65 16.08 9.53
CA THR A 60 -1.36 14.96 10.42
C THR A 60 0.00 14.31 10.11
N GLY A 61 0.69 13.83 11.15
CA GLY A 61 1.97 13.16 11.01
C GLY A 61 1.85 11.68 10.64
N TRP A 62 2.98 11.08 10.23
CA TRP A 62 3.11 9.66 9.88
C TRP A 62 2.69 8.68 11.00
N ASP A 63 2.69 9.13 12.25
CA ASP A 63 2.29 8.40 13.44
C ASP A 63 0.76 8.38 13.65
N ALA A 64 0.02 9.26 12.97
CA ALA A 64 -1.43 9.36 13.12
C ALA A 64 -2.17 8.27 12.33
N VAL A 65 -3.18 7.66 12.96
CA VAL A 65 -4.09 6.70 12.29
C VAL A 65 -4.92 7.39 11.18
N LEU A 66 -5.15 8.70 11.33
CA LEU A 66 -5.82 9.54 10.33
C LEU A 66 -5.00 9.65 9.04
N PHE A 67 -3.72 9.95 9.17
CA PHE A 67 -2.78 10.05 8.05
C PHE A 67 -2.83 8.81 7.16
N GLU A 68 -2.66 7.62 7.76
CA GLU A 68 -2.66 6.39 7.00
C GLU A 68 -4.03 6.10 6.35
N SER A 69 -5.11 6.36 7.09
CA SER A 69 -6.47 6.16 6.57
C SER A 69 -6.73 7.08 5.37
N ALA A 70 -6.24 8.33 5.41
CA ALA A 70 -6.39 9.29 4.32
C ALA A 70 -5.60 8.87 3.08
N ILE A 71 -4.34 8.44 3.24
CA ILE A 71 -3.54 7.89 2.12
C ILE A 71 -4.25 6.70 1.47
N LEU A 72 -4.75 5.73 2.25
CA LEU A 72 -5.45 4.57 1.71
C LEU A 72 -6.76 4.94 1.02
N ALA A 73 -7.49 5.92 1.55
CA ALA A 73 -8.69 6.44 0.92
C ALA A 73 -8.37 7.10 -0.42
N LEU A 74 -7.36 7.98 -0.47
CA LEU A 74 -6.88 8.62 -1.71
C LEU A 74 -6.44 7.59 -2.77
N LEU A 75 -5.72 6.53 -2.37
CA LEU A 75 -5.39 5.42 -3.28
C LEU A 75 -6.64 4.69 -3.81
N ALA A 76 -7.68 4.57 -2.99
CA ALA A 76 -8.95 3.95 -3.39
C ALA A 76 -9.76 4.82 -4.37
N LEU A 77 -9.70 6.15 -4.23
CA LEU A 77 -10.27 7.11 -5.18
C LEU A 77 -9.62 6.94 -6.56
N GLY A 78 -8.31 6.68 -6.61
CA GLY A 78 -7.58 6.48 -7.86
C GLY A 78 -7.46 7.78 -8.65
N ARG A 79 -7.79 7.77 -9.96
CA ARG A 79 -7.64 8.94 -10.83
C ARG A 79 -8.35 10.20 -10.33
N ALA A 80 -9.45 10.05 -9.61
CA ALA A 80 -10.20 11.18 -9.04
C ALA A 80 -9.40 11.98 -8.01
N ALA A 81 -8.41 11.38 -7.35
CA ALA A 81 -7.54 12.09 -6.41
C ALA A 81 -6.51 12.99 -7.10
N PHE A 82 -6.30 12.86 -8.43
CA PHE A 82 -5.21 13.54 -9.12
C PHE A 82 -5.27 15.07 -9.01
N PRO A 83 -6.41 15.76 -9.21
CA PRO A 83 -6.44 17.22 -9.14
C PRO A 83 -5.97 17.75 -7.77
N ALA A 84 -6.53 17.23 -6.67
CA ALA A 84 -6.15 17.65 -5.32
C ALA A 84 -4.67 17.37 -5.02
N VAL A 85 -4.17 16.20 -5.39
CA VAL A 85 -2.75 15.85 -5.16
C VAL A 85 -1.83 16.70 -6.05
N ALA A 86 -2.20 16.95 -7.30
CA ALA A 86 -1.45 17.79 -8.22
C ALA A 86 -1.37 19.24 -7.73
N ASP A 87 -2.46 19.77 -7.18
CA ASP A 87 -2.50 21.11 -6.60
C ASP A 87 -1.61 21.21 -5.37
N TYR A 88 -1.62 20.19 -4.50
CA TYR A 88 -0.67 20.14 -3.38
C TYR A 88 0.79 20.03 -3.84
N PHE A 89 1.11 19.25 -4.87
CA PHE A 89 2.46 19.21 -5.43
C PHE A 89 2.90 20.54 -6.05
N ARG A 90 1.95 21.30 -6.60
CA ARG A 90 2.21 22.60 -7.23
C ARG A 90 2.36 23.74 -6.21
N TYR A 91 1.56 23.75 -5.16
CA TYR A 91 1.45 24.90 -4.25
C TYR A 91 1.88 24.58 -2.81
N GLY A 92 1.71 23.33 -2.37
CA GLY A 92 2.14 22.87 -1.06
C GLY A 92 3.66 22.96 -0.88
N GLN A 93 4.09 23.24 0.35
CA GLN A 93 5.51 23.45 0.70
C GLN A 93 6.09 22.29 1.51
N ASP A 94 5.26 21.50 2.21
CA ASP A 94 5.78 20.44 3.06
C ASP A 94 6.26 19.23 2.24
N VAL A 95 7.55 18.94 2.37
CA VAL A 95 8.26 17.88 1.66
C VAL A 95 7.80 16.51 2.14
N GLU A 96 7.58 16.34 3.45
CA GLU A 96 7.16 15.06 4.01
C GLU A 96 5.78 14.66 3.51
N THR A 97 4.83 15.60 3.48
CA THR A 97 3.51 15.38 2.88
C THR A 97 3.60 15.05 1.39
N LYS A 98 4.46 15.73 0.62
CA LYS A 98 4.68 15.37 -0.79
C LYS A 98 5.24 13.95 -0.94
N VAL A 99 6.18 13.55 -0.07
CA VAL A 99 6.70 12.17 -0.02
C VAL A 99 5.59 11.16 0.28
N ALA A 100 4.72 11.46 1.24
CA ALA A 100 3.55 10.63 1.57
C ALA A 100 2.60 10.46 0.37
N LEU A 101 2.36 11.55 -0.36
CA LEU A 101 1.46 11.58 -1.51
C LEU A 101 2.11 11.08 -2.81
N ALA A 102 3.41 10.79 -2.85
CA ALA A 102 4.10 10.36 -4.07
C ALA A 102 3.49 9.09 -4.70
N GLU A 103 3.09 8.12 -3.87
CA GLU A 103 2.39 6.91 -4.34
C GLU A 103 1.01 7.26 -4.90
N VAL A 104 0.26 8.13 -4.21
CA VAL A 104 -1.07 8.58 -4.64
C VAL A 104 -0.97 9.30 -5.97
N LEU A 105 0.02 10.18 -6.14
CA LEU A 105 0.29 10.90 -7.38
C LEU A 105 0.48 9.94 -8.55
N VAL A 106 1.29 8.88 -8.39
CA VAL A 106 1.49 7.87 -9.43
C VAL A 106 0.23 7.04 -9.67
N ASN A 107 -0.48 6.66 -8.61
CA ASN A 107 -1.70 5.87 -8.72
C ASN A 107 -2.78 6.62 -9.51
N ALA A 108 -2.97 7.91 -9.19
CA ALA A 108 -3.99 8.76 -9.79
C ALA A 108 -3.56 9.32 -11.15
N GLY A 109 -2.27 9.66 -11.29
CA GLY A 109 -1.72 10.46 -12.37
C GLY A 109 -0.73 9.75 -13.29
N ARG A 110 -0.59 8.42 -13.27
CA ARG A 110 0.43 7.68 -14.05
C ARG A 110 0.62 8.13 -15.51
N ARG A 111 -0.46 8.56 -16.18
CA ARG A 111 -0.47 8.97 -17.59
C ARG A 111 -0.28 10.48 -17.80
N GLU A 112 -0.30 11.25 -16.72
CA GLU A 112 -0.21 12.70 -16.74
C GLU A 112 1.28 13.09 -16.87
N PRO A 113 1.66 13.93 -17.86
CA PRO A 113 3.06 14.18 -18.20
C PRO A 113 3.83 14.87 -17.08
N GLU A 114 3.15 15.60 -16.20
CA GLU A 114 3.71 16.33 -15.05
C GLU A 114 4.10 15.41 -13.88
N THR A 115 3.57 14.18 -13.81
CA THR A 115 3.85 13.26 -12.70
C THR A 115 5.34 12.95 -12.56
N TYR A 116 6.05 12.67 -13.66
CA TYR A 116 7.50 12.42 -13.58
C TYR A 116 8.30 13.67 -13.15
N PRO A 117 8.14 14.86 -13.77
CA PRO A 117 8.80 16.08 -13.31
C PRO A 117 8.61 16.36 -11.82
N TRP A 118 7.40 16.20 -11.30
CA TRP A 118 7.12 16.40 -9.87
C TRP A 118 7.84 15.39 -8.98
N LEU A 119 7.81 14.10 -9.31
CA LEU A 119 8.56 13.09 -8.56
C LEU A 119 10.08 13.33 -8.63
N ALA A 120 10.60 13.75 -9.78
CA ALA A 120 12.01 14.05 -9.94
C ALA A 120 12.44 15.30 -9.17
N ALA A 121 11.57 16.31 -9.06
CA ALA A 121 11.81 17.46 -8.19
C ALA A 121 11.83 17.03 -6.72
N LEU A 122 10.78 16.31 -6.29
CA LEU A 122 10.65 15.79 -4.93
C LEU A 122 11.83 14.90 -4.52
N TRP A 123 12.31 14.03 -5.42
CA TRP A 123 13.48 13.18 -5.19
C TRP A 123 14.74 13.98 -4.80
N ARG A 124 14.95 15.14 -5.43
CA ARG A 124 16.09 16.01 -5.16
C ARG A 124 15.94 16.79 -3.86
N GLU A 125 14.71 17.11 -3.49
CA GLU A 125 14.37 17.91 -2.31
C GLU A 125 14.34 17.07 -1.03
N ALA A 126 13.69 15.91 -1.07
CA ALA A 126 13.52 15.02 0.09
C ALA A 126 14.84 14.42 0.56
N THR A 127 15.00 14.17 1.85
CA THR A 127 16.12 13.41 2.45
C THR A 127 15.71 11.96 2.78
N TRP A 128 16.69 11.11 3.12
CA TRP A 128 16.40 9.74 3.58
C TRP A 128 15.59 9.72 4.89
N GLU A 129 15.87 10.66 5.81
CA GLU A 129 15.09 10.87 7.05
C GLU A 129 13.62 11.22 6.73
N GLN A 130 13.40 12.03 5.70
CA GLN A 130 12.08 12.37 5.15
C GLN A 130 11.50 11.26 4.26
N GLN A 131 11.97 10.02 4.37
CA GLN A 131 11.42 8.87 3.66
C GLN A 131 11.57 8.92 2.13
N ARG A 132 12.66 9.52 1.59
CA ARG A 132 12.95 9.54 0.13
C ARG A 132 12.77 8.17 -0.56
N ARG A 133 12.98 7.07 0.15
CA ARG A 133 12.67 5.69 -0.32
C ARG A 133 11.25 5.50 -0.86
N LEU A 134 10.24 6.23 -0.38
CA LEU A 134 8.87 6.15 -0.90
C LEU A 134 8.75 6.78 -2.28
N VAL A 135 9.57 7.79 -2.59
CA VAL A 135 9.71 8.34 -3.94
C VAL A 135 10.36 7.33 -4.87
N ALA A 136 11.31 6.51 -4.39
CA ALA A 136 11.86 5.40 -5.17
C ALA A 136 10.76 4.38 -5.54
N VAL A 137 9.91 4.02 -4.59
CA VAL A 137 8.75 3.14 -4.86
C VAL A 137 7.83 3.78 -5.91
N ALA A 138 7.54 5.08 -5.79
CA ALA A 138 6.74 5.81 -6.77
C ALA A 138 7.37 5.75 -8.19
N PHE A 139 8.69 5.89 -8.33
CA PHE A 139 9.36 5.69 -9.63
C PHE A 139 9.19 4.27 -10.18
N GLY A 140 9.38 3.26 -9.33
CA GLY A 140 9.18 1.85 -9.69
C GLY A 140 7.73 1.56 -10.11
N ASP A 141 6.76 2.19 -9.46
CA ASP A 141 5.36 2.11 -9.80
C ASP A 141 5.04 2.87 -11.09
N LEU A 142 5.62 4.05 -11.31
CA LEU A 142 5.39 4.88 -12.51
C LEU A 142 5.86 4.17 -13.79
N LYS A 143 6.89 3.32 -13.69
CA LYS A 143 7.52 2.59 -14.81
C LYS A 143 8.20 3.50 -15.85
N ASP A 144 8.58 4.70 -15.45
CA ASP A 144 9.31 5.63 -16.32
C ASP A 144 10.82 5.44 -16.18
N ARG A 145 11.47 4.99 -17.27
CA ARG A 145 12.91 4.70 -17.29
C ARG A 145 13.80 5.94 -17.12
N ARG A 146 13.25 7.16 -17.23
CA ARG A 146 13.98 8.39 -16.91
C ARG A 146 14.47 8.42 -15.46
N ALA A 147 13.85 7.64 -14.55
CA ALA A 147 14.26 7.52 -13.16
C ALA A 147 15.52 6.65 -12.94
N VAL A 148 15.93 5.83 -13.91
CA VAL A 148 17.04 4.86 -13.74
C VAL A 148 18.35 5.52 -13.28
N PRO A 149 18.82 6.65 -13.88
CA PRO A 149 20.05 7.29 -13.42
C PRO A 149 19.97 7.79 -11.98
N LEU A 150 18.82 8.34 -11.57
CA LEU A 150 18.60 8.84 -10.20
C LEU A 150 18.68 7.70 -9.19
N LEU A 151 18.01 6.58 -9.48
CA LEU A 151 17.99 5.41 -8.61
C LEU A 151 19.36 4.71 -8.55
N ARG A 152 20.10 4.65 -9.66
CA ARG A 152 21.46 4.09 -9.66
C ARG A 152 22.42 4.92 -8.82
N GLN A 153 22.35 6.25 -8.93
CA GLN A 153 23.15 7.13 -8.09
C GLN A 153 22.83 6.93 -6.60
N ALA A 154 21.56 6.68 -6.27
CA ALA A 154 21.12 6.45 -4.89
C ALA A 154 21.72 5.20 -4.25
N LEU A 155 22.10 4.18 -5.03
CA LEU A 155 22.74 2.97 -4.50
C LEU A 155 24.17 3.24 -4.00
N GLU A 156 24.78 4.33 -4.43
CA GLU A 156 26.12 4.76 -4.01
C GLU A 156 26.06 5.87 -2.93
N ASP A 157 24.86 6.26 -2.49
CA ASP A 157 24.68 7.30 -1.47
C ASP A 157 25.02 6.74 -0.08
N PRO A 158 26.08 7.26 0.59
CA PRO A 158 26.49 6.75 1.90
C PRO A 158 25.48 7.06 3.02
N GLN A 159 24.51 7.94 2.79
CA GLN A 159 23.44 8.22 3.75
C GLN A 159 22.26 7.25 3.64
N ALA A 160 22.19 6.43 2.58
CA ALA A 160 21.12 5.45 2.39
C ALA A 160 21.41 4.18 3.20
N ASP A 161 20.50 3.84 4.11
CA ASP A 161 20.61 2.61 4.91
C ASP A 161 20.18 1.35 4.11
N ASP A 162 20.29 0.16 4.73
CA ASP A 162 19.92 -1.11 4.11
C ASP A 162 18.45 -1.12 3.61
N VAL A 163 17.54 -0.47 4.35
CA VAL A 163 16.12 -0.40 4.02
C VAL A 163 15.90 0.51 2.81
N ASP A 164 16.50 1.70 2.83
CA ASP A 164 16.44 2.67 1.73
C ASP A 164 16.97 2.06 0.44
N GLN A 165 18.13 1.41 0.51
CA GLN A 165 18.68 0.73 -0.65
C GLN A 165 17.77 -0.43 -1.10
N GLY A 166 17.13 -1.16 -0.20
CA GLY A 166 16.13 -2.19 -0.54
C GLY A 166 14.99 -1.65 -1.43
N TYR A 167 14.48 -0.46 -1.09
CA TYR A 167 13.43 0.22 -1.86
C TYR A 167 13.93 0.70 -3.23
N VAL A 168 15.14 1.26 -3.29
CA VAL A 168 15.78 1.67 -4.54
C VAL A 168 16.01 0.47 -5.47
N ARG A 169 16.54 -0.64 -4.92
CA ARG A 169 16.75 -1.89 -5.66
C ARG A 169 15.44 -2.46 -6.21
N TRP A 170 14.38 -2.45 -5.41
CA TRP A 170 13.05 -2.85 -5.87
C TRP A 170 12.56 -1.98 -7.04
N ALA A 171 12.74 -0.66 -6.95
CA ALA A 171 12.35 0.27 -8.00
C ALA A 171 13.12 0.05 -9.31
N LEU A 172 14.43 -0.21 -9.23
CA LEU A 172 15.25 -0.55 -10.40
C LEU A 172 14.81 -1.88 -11.03
N GLN A 173 14.54 -2.91 -10.22
CA GLN A 173 14.00 -4.18 -10.70
C GLN A 173 12.66 -3.98 -11.42
N GLN A 174 11.80 -3.12 -10.86
CA GLN A 174 10.52 -2.72 -11.46
C GLN A 174 10.68 -2.03 -12.83
N LEU A 175 11.81 -1.37 -13.08
CA LEU A 175 12.16 -0.72 -14.34
C LEU A 175 12.89 -1.67 -15.31
N GLY A 176 13.11 -2.94 -14.92
CA GLY A 176 13.82 -3.93 -15.72
C GLY A 176 15.35 -3.76 -15.69
N GLU A 177 15.88 -3.03 -14.72
CA GLU A 177 17.32 -2.91 -14.53
C GLU A 177 17.85 -4.11 -13.75
N PRO A 178 19.01 -4.67 -14.16
CA PRO A 178 19.68 -5.68 -13.37
C PRO A 178 20.20 -5.03 -12.09
N VAL A 179 19.87 -5.63 -10.95
CA VAL A 179 20.31 -5.18 -9.64
C VAL A 179 21.03 -6.32 -8.97
N SER A 180 22.25 -6.06 -8.49
CA SER A 180 22.98 -7.05 -7.68
C SER A 180 22.15 -7.36 -6.42
N PRO A 181 22.08 -8.63 -5.98
CA PRO A 181 21.49 -8.96 -4.69
C PRO A 181 22.11 -8.11 -3.57
N LEU A 182 21.35 -7.85 -2.51
CA LEU A 182 21.91 -7.31 -1.26
C LEU A 182 23.15 -8.15 -0.91
N PRO A 183 24.28 -7.53 -0.52
CA PRO A 183 25.41 -8.31 -0.04
C PRO A 183 24.92 -9.19 1.11
N GLU A 184 25.11 -10.52 0.98
CA GLU A 184 24.85 -11.44 2.09
C GLU A 184 25.62 -10.91 3.28
N ARG A 185 24.97 -10.75 4.45
CA ARG A 185 25.65 -10.43 5.71
C ARG A 185 26.54 -11.60 6.12
N LYS A 186 27.68 -11.78 5.43
CA LYS A 186 28.75 -12.70 5.82
C LYS A 186 29.70 -11.96 6.74
N GLY A 187 29.47 -12.09 8.03
CA GLY A 187 30.39 -11.59 9.04
C GLY A 187 30.08 -12.17 10.41
N PHE A 188 31.10 -12.76 11.04
CA PHE A 188 31.11 -13.30 12.40
C PHE A 188 30.61 -12.29 13.48
N LEU A 189 30.56 -11.00 13.13
CA LEU A 189 30.01 -9.90 13.94
C LEU A 189 28.50 -9.65 13.78
N ALA A 190 27.80 -10.34 12.86
CA ALA A 190 26.35 -10.21 12.65
C ALA A 190 25.52 -10.59 13.89
N ASN A 191 26.10 -11.34 14.84
CA ASN A 191 25.49 -11.64 16.13
C ASN A 191 25.87 -10.67 17.25
N LEU A 192 26.93 -9.85 17.10
CA LEU A 192 27.36 -8.90 18.13
C LEU A 192 26.55 -7.59 18.10
N PHE A 193 25.99 -7.23 16.93
CA PHE A 193 25.17 -6.03 16.72
C PHE A 193 23.67 -6.36 16.60
N ARG A 194 23.20 -7.36 17.36
CA ARG A 194 21.77 -7.66 17.47
C ARG A 194 21.12 -6.70 18.48
N GLY A 195 20.91 -5.44 18.07
CA GLY A 195 20.23 -4.36 18.81
C GLY A 195 20.30 -3.03 18.03
N PRO A 196 19.27 -2.16 18.08
CA PRO A 196 18.67 -1.56 16.90
C PRO A 196 19.26 -0.21 16.52
N GLU A 197 19.69 -0.03 15.27
CA GLU A 197 19.64 1.29 14.60
C GLU A 197 19.19 1.10 13.15
N VAL A 198 18.02 0.48 12.99
CA VAL A 198 17.19 0.81 11.83
C VAL A 198 16.61 2.18 12.17
N LYS A 199 17.24 3.26 11.69
CA LYS A 199 16.76 4.65 11.84
C LYS A 199 15.54 4.94 10.96
N THR A 200 14.74 3.92 10.62
CA THR A 200 13.43 4.19 10.05
C THR A 200 12.54 4.62 11.20
N PRO A 201 11.89 5.80 11.13
CA PRO A 201 10.73 6.07 11.97
C PRO A 201 9.80 4.87 11.88
N LEU A 202 9.65 4.16 13.00
CA LEU A 202 8.56 3.22 13.20
C LEU A 202 7.29 4.05 13.07
N LEU A 203 6.58 3.94 11.95
CA LEU A 203 5.12 4.07 11.79
C LEU A 203 4.81 4.41 10.31
N GLY A 204 3.85 3.66 9.75
CA GLY A 204 3.42 3.76 8.36
C GLY A 204 3.79 2.50 7.59
N ARG A 205 2.84 1.55 7.52
CA ARG A 205 3.02 0.18 7.00
C ARG A 205 3.97 0.09 5.81
N GLU A 206 4.98 -0.78 5.94
CA GLU A 206 5.98 -1.06 4.92
C GLU A 206 5.33 -1.18 3.54
N ARG A 207 5.80 -0.38 2.59
CA ARG A 207 5.29 -0.42 1.21
C ARG A 207 5.79 -1.64 0.45
N LEU A 208 6.88 -2.22 0.93
CA LEU A 208 7.48 -3.44 0.44
C LEU A 208 7.56 -4.46 1.56
N LEU A 209 7.14 -5.70 1.29
CA LEU A 209 7.34 -6.86 2.15
C LEU A 209 8.52 -7.66 1.61
N PHE A 210 9.41 -8.12 2.50
CA PHE A 210 10.47 -9.04 2.11
C PHE A 210 9.91 -10.47 2.05
N ASP A 211 9.95 -11.09 0.87
CA ASP A 211 9.60 -12.50 0.66
C ASP A 211 10.85 -13.33 0.92
N GLU A 212 10.97 -13.88 2.13
CA GLU A 212 12.13 -14.69 2.55
C GLU A 212 12.31 -15.95 1.69
N GLU A 213 11.23 -16.55 1.20
CA GLU A 213 11.31 -17.75 0.37
C GLU A 213 12.00 -17.47 -0.98
N GLN A 214 11.81 -16.26 -1.50
CA GLN A 214 12.33 -15.86 -2.81
C GLN A 214 13.50 -14.89 -2.74
N GLY A 215 13.81 -14.37 -1.55
CA GLY A 215 14.86 -13.37 -1.33
C GLY A 215 14.60 -12.05 -2.05
N ILE A 216 13.33 -11.69 -2.30
CA ILE A 216 12.95 -10.48 -3.06
C ILE A 216 11.96 -9.63 -2.28
N TYR A 217 11.99 -8.31 -2.51
CA TYR A 217 10.93 -7.42 -2.04
C TYR A 217 9.70 -7.48 -2.95
N ARG A 218 8.52 -7.47 -2.35
CA ARG A 218 7.23 -7.41 -3.04
C ARG A 218 6.43 -6.21 -2.60
N ARG A 219 5.66 -5.63 -3.52
CA ARG A 219 4.72 -4.54 -3.21
C ARG A 219 3.68 -5.02 -2.20
N ALA A 220 3.64 -4.39 -1.04
CA ALA A 220 2.56 -4.57 -0.09
C ALA A 220 1.26 -4.02 -0.70
N ARG A 221 0.17 -4.77 -0.56
CA ARG A 221 -1.17 -4.31 -0.93
C ARG A 221 -2.00 -4.25 0.33
N PHE A 222 -2.94 -3.32 0.40
CA PHE A 222 -3.76 -3.12 1.59
C PHE A 222 -5.24 -3.06 1.22
N THR A 223 -6.10 -3.47 2.15
CA THR A 223 -7.53 -3.13 2.07
C THR A 223 -7.73 -1.64 2.40
N VAL A 224 -8.90 -1.09 2.08
CA VAL A 224 -9.29 0.27 2.52
C VAL A 224 -9.37 0.40 4.05
N TRP A 225 -9.39 -0.73 4.75
CA TRP A 225 -9.38 -0.82 6.21
C TRP A 225 -7.97 -0.94 6.79
N GLY A 226 -6.96 -1.01 5.91
CA GLY A 226 -5.56 -1.04 6.31
C GLY A 226 -4.98 -2.43 6.57
N GLU A 227 -5.68 -3.49 6.20
CA GLU A 227 -5.16 -4.84 6.41
C GLU A 227 -4.20 -5.18 5.26
N PRO A 228 -2.95 -5.59 5.54
CA PRO A 228 -2.04 -6.06 4.49
C PRO A 228 -2.59 -7.33 3.85
N LEU A 229 -2.44 -7.42 2.53
CA LEU A 229 -2.84 -8.56 1.73
C LEU A 229 -1.62 -9.42 1.42
N CYS A 230 -1.77 -10.73 1.59
CA CYS A 230 -0.74 -11.69 1.27
C CYS A 230 -0.36 -11.58 -0.22
N PRO A 231 0.94 -11.49 -0.56
CA PRO A 231 1.38 -11.37 -1.96
C PRO A 231 1.08 -12.61 -2.82
N HIS A 232 0.88 -13.78 -2.19
CA HIS A 232 0.62 -15.04 -2.90
C HIS A 232 -0.86 -15.28 -3.16
N CYS A 233 -1.73 -15.07 -2.16
CA CYS A 233 -3.16 -15.41 -2.25
C CYS A 233 -4.11 -14.20 -2.24
N GLY A 234 -3.61 -13.00 -1.96
CA GLY A 234 -4.41 -11.77 -1.90
C GLY A 234 -5.40 -11.69 -0.73
N ARG A 235 -5.34 -12.62 0.24
CA ARG A 235 -6.16 -12.58 1.45
C ARG A 235 -5.52 -11.68 2.52
N PRO A 236 -6.32 -11.04 3.39
CA PRO A 236 -5.79 -10.31 4.54
C PRO A 236 -4.87 -11.20 5.38
N MET A 237 -3.68 -10.69 5.68
CA MET A 237 -2.72 -11.32 6.58
C MET A 237 -3.19 -11.18 8.02
N THR A 238 -2.71 -12.06 8.88
CA THR A 238 -2.99 -12.01 10.32
C THR A 238 -1.72 -11.58 11.05
N TRP A 239 -1.88 -10.69 12.03
CA TRP A 239 -0.79 -10.26 12.89
C TRP A 239 -0.51 -11.35 13.94
N ASP A 240 0.72 -11.85 13.99
CA ASP A 240 1.18 -12.72 15.08
C ASP A 240 1.82 -11.85 16.16
N GLU A 241 1.18 -11.77 17.33
CA GLU A 241 1.66 -10.98 18.46
C GLU A 241 2.99 -11.48 19.05
N ARG A 242 3.30 -12.78 18.89
CA ARG A 242 4.50 -13.40 19.49
C ARG A 242 5.74 -13.07 18.68
N GLU A 243 5.65 -13.29 17.38
CA GLU A 243 6.75 -13.03 16.45
C GLU A 243 6.77 -11.56 15.99
N ARG A 244 5.71 -10.80 16.28
CA ARG A 244 5.53 -9.40 15.86
C ARG A 244 5.67 -9.25 14.34
N THR A 245 5.13 -10.22 13.61
CA THR A 245 5.19 -10.30 12.14
C THR A 245 3.82 -10.56 11.54
N TRP A 246 3.66 -10.19 10.26
CA TRP A 246 2.48 -10.55 9.47
C TRP A 246 2.66 -11.96 8.92
N VAL A 247 1.75 -12.85 9.28
CA VAL A 247 1.76 -14.24 8.78
C VAL A 247 0.62 -14.47 7.81
N HIS A 248 0.83 -15.42 6.88
CA HIS A 248 -0.22 -15.88 5.99
C HIS A 248 -1.40 -16.38 6.84
N PRO A 249 -2.66 -16.05 6.50
CA PRO A 249 -3.81 -16.59 7.22
C PRO A 249 -3.73 -18.12 7.18
N HIS A 250 -3.64 -18.77 8.34
CA HIS A 250 -3.69 -20.23 8.40
C HIS A 250 -4.92 -20.70 7.62
N PRO A 251 -4.86 -21.83 6.90
CA PRO A 251 -6.07 -22.42 6.35
C PRO A 251 -6.97 -22.71 7.55
N THR A 252 -8.02 -21.90 7.73
CA THR A 252 -9.18 -22.32 8.50
C THR A 252 -9.54 -23.67 7.93
N THR A 253 -9.47 -24.68 8.79
CA THR A 253 -9.72 -26.07 8.45
C THR A 253 -10.92 -26.09 7.52
N PRO A 254 -10.78 -26.58 6.27
CA PRO A 254 -11.95 -26.67 5.42
C PRO A 254 -12.92 -27.60 6.15
N SER A 255 -14.13 -27.10 6.45
CA SER A 255 -15.25 -27.99 6.74
C SER A 255 -15.18 -29.11 5.71
N ALA A 256 -15.06 -30.34 6.20
CA ALA A 256 -14.67 -31.52 5.44
C ALA A 256 -15.11 -31.46 3.97
N PRO A 257 -14.23 -31.77 3.00
CA PRO A 257 -14.61 -31.75 1.60
C PRO A 257 -15.78 -32.71 1.41
N ALA A 258 -16.93 -32.16 1.01
CA ALA A 258 -18.06 -32.96 0.58
C ALA A 258 -17.55 -33.89 -0.54
N LYS A 259 -17.49 -35.18 -0.22
CA LYS A 259 -16.97 -36.22 -1.13
C LYS A 259 -17.52 -36.00 -2.54
N PRO A 260 -16.68 -36.00 -3.58
CA PRO A 260 -17.18 -35.85 -4.94
C PRO A 260 -18.10 -37.04 -5.22
N LYS A 261 -19.38 -36.76 -5.50
CA LYS A 261 -20.34 -37.76 -5.99
C LYS A 261 -19.83 -38.28 -7.33
N ARG A 262 -19.03 -39.34 -7.27
CA ARG A 262 -18.48 -40.09 -8.40
C ARG A 262 -19.60 -40.35 -9.41
N LYS A 263 -19.31 -39.97 -10.66
CA LYS A 263 -20.05 -40.28 -11.89
C LYS A 263 -20.50 -41.75 -11.96
N LYS A 264 -21.64 -42.11 -11.36
CA LYS A 264 -22.38 -43.37 -11.64
C LYS A 264 -23.63 -43.06 -12.48
N LYS A 265 -23.46 -42.36 -13.61
CA LYS A 265 -24.52 -42.14 -14.60
C LYS A 265 -24.05 -42.33 -16.05
N LYS A 266 -23.09 -43.23 -16.31
CA LYS A 266 -22.78 -43.70 -17.69
C LYS A 266 -22.65 -45.22 -17.88
N ALA A 267 -22.71 -46.03 -16.82
CA ALA A 267 -22.64 -47.51 -16.94
C ALA A 267 -24.01 -48.24 -17.03
N ARG A 268 -25.14 -47.59 -16.69
CA ARG A 268 -26.47 -48.24 -16.68
C ARG A 268 -27.34 -48.05 -17.94
N LYS A 269 -26.92 -47.24 -18.92
CA LYS A 269 -27.63 -47.11 -20.21
C LYS A 269 -27.07 -47.97 -21.35
N ARG A 270 -25.85 -48.53 -21.24
CA ARG A 270 -25.33 -49.51 -22.22
C ARG A 270 -25.80 -50.96 -21.96
N ALA A 271 -26.33 -51.26 -20.76
CA ALA A 271 -26.95 -52.56 -20.46
C ALA A 271 -28.42 -52.68 -20.91
N LYS A 272 -29.11 -51.57 -21.24
CA LYS A 272 -30.51 -51.59 -21.76
C LYS A 272 -30.60 -51.66 -23.29
N LYS A 273 -29.49 -51.54 -24.04
CA LYS A 273 -29.48 -51.66 -25.52
C LYS A 273 -29.07 -53.05 -26.03
N ARG A 274 -28.69 -53.98 -25.14
CA ARG A 274 -28.35 -55.38 -25.48
C ARG A 274 -29.46 -56.40 -25.18
N LYS A 275 -30.61 -55.96 -24.63
CA LYS A 275 -31.81 -56.79 -24.37
C LYS A 275 -32.98 -56.49 -25.32
N ARG A 276 -32.69 -55.90 -26.49
CA ARG A 276 -33.67 -55.62 -27.57
C ARG A 276 -33.22 -56.17 -28.95
N ARG A 277 -32.32 -57.15 -28.96
CA ARG A 277 -31.85 -57.84 -30.19
C ARG A 277 -31.69 -59.36 -30.01
N ARG A 278 -32.46 -59.96 -29.11
CA ARG A 278 -32.80 -61.39 -29.11
C ARG A 278 -34.26 -61.49 -28.71
#